data_AF-A0A1I5GQP0-F1
#
_entry.id   AF-A0A1I5GQP0-F1
#
_cell.length_a   1.000
_cell.length_b   1.000
_cell.length_c   1.000
_cell.angle_alpha   90.00
_cell.angle_beta   90.00
_cell.angle_gamma   90.00
#
_symmetry.space_group_name_H-M   'P 1'
#
loop_
_entity.id
_entity.type
_entity.pdbx_description
1 polymer ?
#
loop_
_entity_poly.entity_id
_entity_poly.type
_entity_poly.pdbx_seq_one_letter_code
_entity_poly.pdbx_strand_id
1 'polypeptide(L)' 'MSEGFQFVAMARALLREPDLINRLQQDASTRSLCIHCNKCMPTNFTGTRCVLA' A
#
# COMPACT_ATOMS: atom_id res chain seq x y z
N MET A 1 -9.20 -12.62 -6.15
CA MET A 1 -8.91 -13.31 -7.43
C MET A 1 -10.17 -13.86 -8.12
N SER A 2 -11.30 -13.95 -7.41
CA SER A 2 -12.59 -14.46 -7.90
C SER A 2 -13.25 -13.65 -9.03
N GLU A 3 -12.86 -12.38 -9.22
CA GLU A 3 -13.44 -11.51 -10.26
C GLU A 3 -12.65 -11.54 -11.60
N GLY A 4 -11.75 -12.51 -11.77
CA GLY A 4 -10.98 -12.67 -13.02
C GLY A 4 -9.71 -11.82 -13.14
N PHE A 5 -9.35 -11.05 -12.10
CA PHE A 5 -8.06 -10.33 -12.06
C PHE A 5 -6.90 -11.29 -11.79
N GLN A 6 -5.88 -11.24 -12.65
CA GLN A 6 -4.64 -12.00 -12.48
C GLN A 6 -3.73 -11.40 -11.41
N PHE A 7 -3.76 -10.07 -11.24
CA PHE A 7 -2.91 -9.34 -10.30
C PHE A 7 -3.63 -8.14 -9.70
N VAL A 8 -3.12 -7.67 -8.56
CA VAL A 8 -3.55 -6.44 -7.88
C VAL A 8 -2.35 -5.50 -7.77
N ALA A 9 -2.49 -4.27 -8.30
CA ALA A 9 -1.46 -3.25 -8.17
C ALA A 9 -1.58 -2.54 -6.80
N MET A 10 -0.47 -2.43 -6.07
CA MET A 10 -0.40 -1.74 -4.78
C MET A 10 0.72 -0.70 -4.80
N ALA A 11 0.44 0.49 -4.25
CA ALA A 11 1.41 1.59 -4.19
C ALA A 11 1.42 2.28 -2.82
N ARG A 12 0.43 3.13 -2.54
CA ARG A 12 0.38 3.97 -1.32
C ARG A 12 0.39 3.17 -0.01
N ALA A 13 -0.15 1.94 -0.04
CA ALA A 13 -0.09 1.03 1.08
C ALA A 13 1.35 0.59 1.39
N LEU A 14 2.11 0.24 0.35
CA LEU A 14 3.51 -0.20 0.48
C LEU A 14 4.47 0.94 0.85
N LEU A 15 4.10 2.20 0.57
CA LEU A 15 4.84 3.36 1.07
C LEU A 15 4.74 3.53 2.60
N ARG A 16 3.64 3.07 3.21
CA ARG A 16 3.45 3.13 4.67
C ARG A 16 3.88 1.83 5.35
N GLU A 17 3.69 0.70 4.69
CA GLU A 17 3.93 -0.64 5.22
C GLU A 17 4.70 -1.48 4.19
N PRO A 18 6.04 -1.39 4.13
CA PRO A 18 6.85 -2.11 3.15
C PRO A 18 6.73 -3.64 3.24
N ASP A 19 6.36 -4.16 4.41
CA ASP A 19 6.18 -5.58 4.71
C ASP A 19 4.73 -6.06 4.61
N LEU A 20 3.80 -5.20 4.15
CA LEU A 20 2.35 -5.49 4.15
C LEU A 20 1.99 -6.80 3.43
N ILE A 21 2.70 -7.15 2.35
CA ILE A 21 2.45 -8.41 1.62
C ILE A 21 2.75 -9.63 2.50
N ASN A 22 3.83 -9.59 3.28
CA ASN A 22 4.19 -10.68 4.19
C ASN A 22 3.14 -10.80 5.31
N ARG A 23 2.63 -9.67 5.82
CA ARG A 23 1.57 -9.65 6.82
C ARG A 23 0.24 -10.19 6.28
N LEU A 24 -0.12 -9.84 5.05
CA LEU A 24 -1.31 -10.38 4.36
C LEU A 24 -1.20 -11.89 4.09
N GLN A 25 0.01 -12.41 3.84
CA GLN A 25 0.24 -13.86 3.71
C GLN A 25 0.03 -14.59 5.03
N GLN A 26 0.38 -13.97 6.16
CA GLN A 26 0.20 -14.55 7.50
C GLN A 26 -1.25 -14.44 7.97
N ASP A 27 -1.91 -13.32 7.69
CA ASP A 27 -3.29 -13.04 8.06
C ASP A 27 -3.98 -12.20 6.97
N ALA A 28 -4.85 -12.88 6.21
CA ALA A 28 -5.63 -12.26 5.13
C ALA A 28 -6.64 -11.20 5.62
N SER A 29 -6.93 -11.14 6.93
CA SER A 29 -7.77 -10.09 7.52
C SER A 29 -7.00 -8.79 7.82
N THR A 30 -5.67 -8.80 7.66
CA THR A 30 -4.82 -7.63 7.85
C THR A 30 -5.32 -6.45 7.03
N ARG A 31 -5.62 -5.34 7.72
CA ARG A 31 -5.98 -4.08 7.07
C ARG A 31 -4.76 -3.18 6.95
N SER A 32 -4.59 -2.58 5.77
CA SER A 32 -3.55 -1.56 5.59
C SER A 32 -3.85 -0.33 6.43
N LEU A 33 -2.79 0.30 6.94
CA LEU A 33 -2.83 1.58 7.62
C LEU A 33 -2.93 2.76 6.64
N CYS A 34 -2.80 2.60 5.32
CA CYS A 34 -2.94 3.73 4.40
C CYS A 34 -4.35 4.36 4.49
N ILE A 35 -4.43 5.61 4.93
CA ILE A 35 -5.70 6.34 5.10
C ILE A 35 -6.11 7.20 3.88
N HIS A 36 -5.48 6.97 2.72
CA HIS A 36 -5.76 7.72 1.48
C HIS A 36 -5.68 9.25 1.58
N CYS A 37 -4.86 9.79 2.48
CA CYS A 37 -4.72 11.25 2.66
C CYS A 37 -4.01 11.99 1.49
N ASN A 38 -3.47 11.26 0.52
CA ASN A 38 -2.78 11.76 -0.67
C ASN A 38 -1.56 12.68 -0.45
N LYS A 39 -1.08 12.87 0.78
CA LYS A 39 0.13 13.67 1.08
C LYS A 39 1.43 13.10 0.49
N CYS A 40 1.43 11.84 0.06
CA CYS A 40 2.52 11.26 -0.71
C CYS A 40 2.56 11.75 -2.16
N MET A 41 1.41 12.11 -2.75
CA MET A 41 1.30 12.45 -4.17
C MET A 41 2.18 13.65 -4.56
N PRO A 42 2.22 14.78 -3.82
CA PRO A 42 3.07 15.93 -4.17
C PRO A 42 4.58 15.63 -4.19
N THR A 43 5.02 14.48 -3.68
CA THR A 43 6.44 14.09 -3.61
C THR A 43 6.85 13.14 -4.73
N ASN A 44 5.95 12.82 -5.66
CA ASN A 44 6.17 11.81 -6.70
C ASN A 44 7.32 12.12 -7.67
N PHE A 45 7.69 13.38 -7.86
CA PHE A 45 8.79 13.79 -8.76
C PHE A 45 10.16 13.87 -8.09
N THR A 46 10.24 13.81 -6.77
CA THR A 46 11.50 13.97 -6.02
C THR A 46 11.85 12.77 -5.14
N GLY A 47 10.86 11.89 -4.91
CA GLY A 47 10.99 10.74 -4.02
C GLY A 47 9.69 10.55 -3.25
N THR A 48 8.84 9.65 -3.75
CA THR A 48 7.53 9.39 -3.15
C THR A 48 7.69 8.80 -1.76
N ARG A 49 7.12 9.45 -0.74
CA ARG A 49 7.14 8.96 0.65
C ARG A 49 5.78 9.09 1.32
N CYS A 50 5.50 8.19 2.27
CA CYS A 50 4.37 8.38 3.17
C CYS A 50 4.77 9.32 4.31
N VAL A 51 3.90 10.27 4.67
CA VAL A 51 4.13 11.17 5.82
C VAL A 51 3.79 10.53 7.17
N LEU A 52 3.33 9.27 7.16
CA LEU A 52 2.93 8.47 8.32
C LEU A 52 3.64 7.10 8.35
N ALA A 53 4.70 6.95 7.53
CA ALA A 53 5.55 5.76 7.54
C ALA A 53 6.36 5.69 8.84
#